data_AF-A0A722LY30-F1
#
_entry.id   AF-A0A722LY30-F1
#
_cell.length_a   1.000
_cell.length_b   1.000
_cell.length_c   1.000
_cell.angle_alpha   90.00
_cell.angle_beta   90.00
_cell.angle_gamma   90.00
#
_symmetry.space_group_name_H-M   'P 1'
#
loop_
_entity.id
_entity.type
_entity.pdbx_description
1 polymer ?
#
loop_
_entity_poly.entity_id
_entity_poly.type
_entity_poly.pdbx_seq_one_letter_code
_entity_poly.pdbx_strand_id
1 'polypeptide(L)'
;GLGRHIHQNRLLKLAREGGQMTPKDLGKFEPQRRYATLAAVVLESTATVIDELVDLHDRILVKLFSGAKHKHQQQFQKQGKAINDKVRLYSRIGQALLEAKESGSDPYAAIEAVIPWDEFTESVSEAELLARPEGFDHLHLVGENFATLRRYTPALLEVLELRA
;
A
#
# COMPACT_ATOMS: atom_id res chain seq x y z
N GLY A 1 22.78 27.04 9.52
CA GLY A 1 21.98 28.05 8.80
C GLY A 1 21.57 29.18 9.73
N LEU A 2 21.13 30.31 9.16
CA LEU A 2 20.74 31.56 9.84
C LEU A 2 19.74 31.40 11.00
N GLY A 3 19.05 30.26 11.11
CA GLY A 3 18.14 29.91 12.21
C GLY A 3 18.78 29.81 13.60
N ARG A 4 20.11 29.81 13.74
CA ARG A 4 20.77 29.86 15.07
C ARG A 4 20.97 31.28 15.63
N HIS A 5 20.78 32.33 14.83
CA HIS A 5 21.07 33.71 15.23
C HIS A 5 19.83 34.62 15.29
N ILE A 6 18.69 34.19 14.74
CA ILE A 6 17.45 34.97 14.70
C ILE A 6 16.33 34.12 15.29
N HIS A 7 15.58 34.70 16.24
CA HIS A 7 14.46 34.02 16.88
C HIS A 7 13.39 33.61 15.86
N GLN A 8 12.97 32.34 15.87
CA GLN A 8 12.01 31.76 14.90
C GLN A 8 10.72 32.58 14.78
N ASN A 9 10.09 32.96 15.90
CA ASN A 9 8.88 33.82 15.89
C ASN A 9 9.07 35.16 15.18
N ARG A 10 10.28 35.73 15.21
CA ARG A 10 10.57 37.00 14.51
C ARG A 10 10.63 36.78 13.00
N LEU A 11 11.22 35.66 12.57
CA LEU A 11 11.28 35.26 11.17
C LEU A 11 9.87 34.94 10.63
N LEU A 12 9.07 34.19 11.39
CA LEU A 12 7.66 33.89 11.06
C LEU A 12 6.82 35.16 10.90
N LYS A 13 6.98 36.12 11.81
CA LYS A 13 6.26 37.39 11.71
C LYS A 13 6.63 38.15 10.43
N LEU A 14 7.92 38.22 10.11
CA LEU A 14 8.41 38.87 8.90
C LEU A 14 7.90 38.18 7.62
N ALA A 15 7.88 36.85 7.61
CA ALA A 15 7.36 36.06 6.49
C ALA A 15 5.86 36.28 6.29
N ARG A 16 5.06 36.28 7.36
CA ARG A 16 3.61 36.53 7.29
C ARG A 16 3.29 37.94 6.79
N GLU A 17 4.00 38.94 7.29
CA GLU A 17 3.86 40.32 6.82
C GLU A 17 4.24 40.42 5.33
N GLY A 18 5.36 39.83 4.94
CA GLY A 18 5.82 39.83 3.55
C GLY A 18 4.91 39.08 2.58
N GLY A 19 4.34 37.95 3.01
CA GLY A 19 3.45 37.12 2.19
C GLY A 19 2.10 37.78 1.88
N GLN A 20 1.71 38.80 2.64
CA GLN A 20 0.51 39.61 2.39
C GLN A 20 0.77 40.83 1.49
N MET A 21 2.03 41.07 1.10
CA MET A 21 2.43 42.25 0.33
C MET A 21 2.55 41.95 -1.17
N THR A 22 2.23 42.95 -1.99
CA THR A 22 2.51 42.86 -3.44
C THR A 22 3.99 43.16 -3.72
N PRO A 23 4.52 42.77 -4.90
CA PRO A 23 5.87 43.16 -5.30
C PRO A 23 6.10 44.68 -5.27
N LYS A 24 5.05 45.48 -5.55
CA LYS A 24 5.11 46.95 -5.48
C LYS A 24 5.27 47.45 -4.05
N ASP A 25 4.64 46.80 -3.07
CA ASP A 25 4.76 47.18 -1.66
C ASP A 25 6.13 46.82 -1.10
N LEU A 26 6.65 45.65 -1.45
CA LEU A 26 8.02 45.23 -1.12
C LEU A 26 9.07 46.13 -1.77
N GLY A 27 8.78 46.65 -2.97
CA GLY A 27 9.63 47.60 -3.68
C GLY A 27 9.83 48.94 -2.96
N LYS A 28 8.93 49.31 -2.02
CA LYS A 28 9.03 50.54 -1.22
C LYS A 28 9.98 50.40 -0.03
N PHE A 29 10.44 49.19 0.29
CA PHE A 29 11.37 48.97 1.41
C PHE A 29 12.80 49.31 1.03
N GLU A 30 13.57 49.78 2.01
CA GLU A 30 15.03 49.84 1.93
C GLU A 30 15.62 48.47 1.57
N PRO A 31 16.71 48.40 0.79
CA PRO A 31 17.21 47.15 0.23
C PRO A 31 17.39 46.02 1.25
N GLN A 32 17.98 46.32 2.41
CA GLN A 32 18.21 45.32 3.46
C GLN A 32 16.89 44.76 4.03
N ARG A 33 15.91 45.62 4.31
CA ARG A 33 14.59 45.19 4.80
C ARG A 33 13.87 44.37 3.73
N ARG A 34 13.94 44.80 2.47
CA ARG A 34 13.35 44.07 1.34
C ARG A 34 13.92 42.66 1.21
N TYR A 35 15.26 42.51 1.21
CA TYR A 35 15.90 41.20 1.12
C TYR A 35 15.62 40.32 2.34
N ALA A 36 15.61 40.90 3.56
CA ALA A 36 15.25 40.16 4.76
C ALA A 36 13.83 39.62 4.70
N THR A 37 12.86 40.45 4.27
CA THR A 37 11.45 40.03 4.12
C THR A 37 11.30 38.96 3.06
N LEU A 38 11.92 39.12 1.89
CA LEU A 38 11.89 38.11 0.82
C LEU A 38 12.52 36.78 1.27
N ALA A 39 13.66 36.82 1.94
CA ALA A 39 14.31 35.63 2.47
C ALA A 39 13.42 34.92 3.50
N ALA A 40 12.78 35.65 4.41
CA ALA A 40 11.85 35.05 5.38
C ALA A 40 10.64 34.42 4.70
N VAL A 41 10.05 35.08 3.69
CA VAL A 41 8.95 34.52 2.90
C VAL A 41 9.37 33.21 2.22
N VAL A 42 10.52 33.21 1.53
CA VAL A 42 11.01 32.01 0.84
C VAL A 42 11.28 30.87 1.81
N LEU A 43 11.89 31.15 2.97
CA LEU A 43 12.17 30.14 4.00
C LEU A 43 10.87 29.54 4.55
N GLU A 44 9.88 30.37 4.87
CA GLU A 44 8.59 29.90 5.37
C GLU A 44 7.82 29.11 4.31
N SER A 45 7.75 29.61 3.08
CA SER A 45 7.08 28.90 1.98
C SER A 45 7.76 27.57 1.67
N THR A 46 9.09 27.50 1.76
CA THR A 46 9.84 26.25 1.58
C THR A 46 9.49 25.24 2.68
N ALA A 47 9.41 25.67 3.94
CA ALA A 47 8.97 24.81 5.04
C ALA A 47 7.55 24.29 4.81
N THR A 48 6.61 25.15 4.41
CA THR A 48 5.23 24.74 4.08
C THR A 48 5.18 23.71 2.96
N VAL A 49 5.92 23.93 1.86
CA VAL A 49 5.96 22.98 0.74
C VAL A 49 6.60 21.65 1.15
N ILE A 50 7.61 21.67 2.03
CA ILE A 50 8.20 20.44 2.57
C ILE A 50 7.16 19.65 3.38
N ASP A 51 6.39 20.31 4.24
CA ASP A 51 5.31 19.66 5.00
C ASP A 51 4.27 19.03 4.06
N GLU A 52 3.86 19.75 3.01
CA GLU A 52 2.94 19.24 1.99
C GLU A 52 3.52 18.04 1.21
N LEU A 53 4.84 18.04 0.95
CA LEU A 53 5.53 16.92 0.29
C LEU A 53 5.55 15.66 1.19
N VAL A 54 5.73 15.83 2.50
CA VAL A 54 5.66 14.73 3.48
C VAL A 54 4.24 14.16 3.53
N ASP A 55 3.23 15.01 3.62
CA ASP A 55 1.82 14.58 3.60
C ASP A 55 1.48 13.83 2.30
N LEU A 56 1.99 14.29 1.16
CA LEU A 56 1.80 13.63 -0.12
C LEU A 56 2.48 12.25 -0.14
N HIS A 57 3.70 12.15 0.40
CA HIS A 57 4.40 10.87 0.53
C HIS A 57 3.59 9.88 1.37
N ASP A 58 3.07 10.30 2.52
CA ASP A 58 2.24 9.46 3.39
C ASP A 58 0.98 8.98 2.69
N ARG A 59 0.29 9.87 1.95
CA ARG A 59 -0.88 9.49 1.15
C ARG A 59 -0.53 8.47 0.06
N ILE A 60 0.62 8.61 -0.60
CA ILE A 60 1.10 7.63 -1.58
C ILE A 60 1.30 6.29 -0.89
N LEU A 61 2.02 6.24 0.24
CA LEU A 61 2.23 5.00 1.00
C LEU A 61 0.91 4.34 1.38
N VAL A 62 -0.01 5.09 2.01
CA VAL A 62 -1.33 4.56 2.42
C VAL A 62 -2.07 3.97 1.23
N LYS A 63 -2.06 4.64 0.07
CA LYS A 63 -2.73 4.16 -1.14
C LYS A 63 -2.09 2.88 -1.69
N LEU A 64 -0.76 2.80 -1.70
CA LEU A 64 -0.02 1.63 -2.17
C LEU A 64 -0.28 0.41 -1.28
N PHE A 65 -0.15 0.56 0.05
CA PHE A 65 -0.41 -0.53 1.00
C PHE A 65 -1.87 -0.96 0.99
N SER A 66 -2.82 -0.01 0.92
CA SER A 66 -4.25 -0.33 0.81
C SER A 66 -4.57 -1.06 -0.49
N GLY A 67 -3.95 -0.66 -1.60
CA GLY A 67 -4.10 -1.34 -2.90
C GLY A 67 -3.57 -2.77 -2.86
N ALA A 68 -2.37 -2.98 -2.33
CA ALA A 68 -1.78 -4.31 -2.16
C ALA A 68 -2.65 -5.20 -1.26
N LYS A 69 -3.10 -4.68 -0.11
CA LYS A 69 -4.02 -5.37 0.81
C LYS A 69 -5.33 -5.73 0.13
N HIS A 70 -5.91 -4.82 -0.67
CA HIS A 70 -7.17 -5.07 -1.36
C HIS A 70 -7.03 -6.14 -2.45
N LYS A 71 -5.95 -6.09 -3.26
CA LYS A 71 -5.63 -7.12 -4.26
C LYS A 71 -5.46 -8.49 -3.60
N HIS A 72 -4.70 -8.56 -2.51
CA HIS A 72 -4.56 -9.77 -1.71
C HIS A 72 -5.90 -10.28 -1.17
N GLN A 73 -6.71 -9.40 -0.57
CA GLN A 73 -8.01 -9.78 -0.04
C GLN A 73 -8.94 -10.33 -1.14
N GLN A 74 -8.94 -9.73 -2.33
CA GLN A 74 -9.73 -10.23 -3.46
C GLN A 74 -9.26 -11.60 -3.93
N GLN A 75 -7.94 -11.80 -4.06
CA GLN A 75 -7.38 -13.09 -4.43
C GLN A 75 -7.70 -14.17 -3.39
N PHE A 76 -7.55 -13.85 -2.11
CA PHE A 76 -7.91 -14.72 -1.01
C PHE A 76 -9.40 -15.07 -1.01
N GLN A 77 -10.30 -14.10 -1.26
CA GLN A 77 -11.74 -14.38 -1.36
C GLN A 77 -12.06 -15.31 -2.53
N LYS A 78 -11.41 -15.11 -3.70
CA LYS A 78 -11.57 -16.01 -4.86
C LYS A 78 -11.09 -17.43 -4.54
N GLN A 79 -9.91 -17.56 -3.93
CA GLN A 79 -9.36 -18.84 -3.48
C GLN A 79 -10.24 -19.48 -2.38
N GLY A 80 -10.75 -18.69 -1.44
CA GLY A 80 -11.61 -19.18 -0.34
C GLY A 80 -12.91 -19.82 -0.82
N LYS A 81 -13.52 -19.28 -1.88
CA LYS A 81 -14.66 -19.93 -2.54
C LYS A 81 -14.25 -21.29 -3.12
N ALA A 82 -13.15 -21.33 -3.89
CA ALA A 82 -12.64 -22.57 -4.48
C ALA A 82 -12.28 -23.62 -3.41
N ILE A 83 -11.65 -23.21 -2.31
CA ILE A 83 -11.34 -24.06 -1.16
C ILE A 83 -12.63 -24.64 -0.57
N ASN A 84 -13.62 -23.81 -0.29
CA ASN A 84 -14.89 -24.28 0.27
C ASN A 84 -15.62 -25.24 -0.68
N ASP A 85 -15.59 -24.97 -1.99
CA ASP A 85 -16.19 -25.86 -3.00
C ASP A 85 -15.48 -27.23 -3.03
N LYS A 86 -14.14 -27.26 -2.93
CA LYS A 86 -13.38 -28.51 -2.82
C LYS A 86 -13.65 -29.25 -1.52
N VAL A 87 -13.67 -28.56 -0.37
CA VAL A 87 -13.99 -29.19 0.93
C VAL A 87 -15.38 -29.84 0.91
N ARG A 88 -16.37 -29.17 0.31
CA ARG A 88 -17.72 -29.73 0.13
C ARG A 88 -17.74 -30.94 -0.81
N LEU A 89 -16.99 -30.89 -1.90
CA LEU A 89 -16.85 -32.03 -2.82
C LEU A 89 -16.25 -33.25 -2.10
N TYR A 90 -15.11 -33.08 -1.43
CA TYR A 90 -14.44 -34.19 -0.74
C TYR A 90 -15.23 -34.72 0.46
N SER A 91 -16.02 -33.86 1.13
CA SER A 91 -16.95 -34.33 2.17
C SER A 91 -18.02 -35.27 1.59
N ARG A 92 -18.61 -34.93 0.44
CA ARG A 92 -19.59 -35.81 -0.25
C ARG A 92 -18.97 -37.11 -0.73
N ILE A 93 -17.76 -37.05 -1.31
CA ILE A 93 -17.01 -38.24 -1.71
C ILE A 93 -16.70 -39.11 -0.48
N GLY A 94 -16.25 -38.51 0.62
CA GLY A 94 -16.00 -39.21 1.88
C GLY A 94 -17.26 -39.89 2.43
N GLN A 95 -18.42 -39.25 2.36
CA GLN A 95 -19.70 -39.84 2.75
C GLN A 95 -20.07 -41.04 1.87
N ALA A 96 -19.97 -40.90 0.54
CA ALA A 96 -20.24 -41.99 -0.39
C ALA A 96 -19.31 -43.20 -0.14
N LEU A 97 -18.04 -42.94 0.17
CA LEU A 97 -17.07 -43.99 0.53
C LEU A 97 -17.40 -44.67 1.86
N LEU A 98 -17.89 -43.92 2.86
CA LEU A 98 -18.33 -44.51 4.13
C LEU A 98 -19.54 -45.42 3.93
N GLU A 99 -20.54 -44.98 3.16
CA GLU A 99 -21.73 -45.77 2.81
C GLU A 99 -21.37 -47.02 1.98
N ALA A 100 -20.46 -46.89 1.03
CA ALA A 100 -19.96 -48.03 0.25
C ALA A 100 -19.28 -49.07 1.14
N LYS A 101 -18.48 -48.61 2.11
CA LYS A 101 -17.84 -49.50 3.09
C LYS A 101 -18.84 -50.22 3.99
N GLU A 102 -19.90 -49.55 4.42
CA GLU A 102 -20.95 -50.15 5.25
C GLU A 102 -21.80 -51.16 4.47
N SER A 103 -22.08 -50.89 3.19
CA SER A 103 -22.87 -51.75 2.31
C SER A 103 -22.07 -52.84 1.60
N GLY A 104 -20.73 -52.81 1.68
CA GLY A 104 -19.85 -53.72 0.95
C GLY A 104 -19.81 -53.47 -0.57
N SER A 105 -20.14 -52.25 -1.00
CA SER A 105 -20.15 -51.84 -2.41
C SER A 105 -18.77 -51.38 -2.89
N ASP A 106 -18.58 -51.32 -4.22
CA ASP A 106 -17.30 -50.87 -4.81
C ASP A 106 -17.02 -49.38 -4.50
N PRO A 107 -15.88 -49.06 -3.86
CA PRO A 107 -15.48 -47.69 -3.58
C PRO A 107 -15.29 -46.81 -4.83
N TYR A 108 -14.84 -47.38 -5.95
CA TYR A 108 -14.62 -46.60 -7.17
C TYR A 108 -15.94 -46.21 -7.83
N ALA A 109 -16.88 -47.15 -7.93
CA ALA A 109 -18.25 -46.86 -8.34
C ALA A 109 -18.94 -45.82 -7.44
N ALA A 110 -18.66 -45.82 -6.13
CA ALA A 110 -19.19 -44.83 -5.19
C ALA A 110 -18.64 -43.41 -5.43
N ILE A 111 -17.38 -43.27 -5.83
CA ILE A 111 -16.80 -41.98 -6.24
C ILE A 111 -17.45 -41.51 -7.54
N GLU A 112 -17.55 -42.40 -8.55
CA GLU A 112 -18.14 -42.09 -9.85
C GLU A 112 -19.62 -41.70 -9.77
N ALA A 113 -20.34 -42.17 -8.75
CA ALA A 113 -21.71 -41.74 -8.46
C ALA A 113 -21.80 -40.26 -8.01
N VAL A 114 -20.71 -39.68 -7.50
CA VAL A 114 -20.64 -38.28 -7.06
C VAL A 114 -20.11 -37.37 -8.17
N ILE A 115 -19.09 -37.82 -8.91
CA ILE A 115 -18.41 -37.06 -9.96
C ILE A 115 -17.67 -38.02 -10.91
N PRO A 116 -17.62 -37.77 -12.24
CA PRO A 116 -16.88 -38.61 -13.18
C PRO A 116 -15.40 -38.76 -12.80
N TRP A 117 -14.78 -39.91 -13.12
CA TRP A 117 -13.39 -40.20 -12.73
C TRP A 117 -12.36 -39.20 -13.26
N ASP A 118 -12.54 -38.72 -14.50
CA ASP A 118 -11.66 -37.72 -15.10
C ASP A 118 -11.76 -36.38 -14.35
N GLU A 119 -12.98 -35.94 -14.03
CA GLU A 119 -13.23 -34.72 -13.25
C GLU A 119 -12.75 -34.87 -11.80
N PHE A 120 -12.84 -36.07 -11.21
CA PHE A 120 -12.25 -36.35 -9.90
C PHE A 120 -10.74 -36.18 -9.93
N THR A 121 -10.07 -36.71 -10.95
CA THR A 121 -8.61 -36.61 -11.11
C THR A 121 -8.16 -35.16 -11.26
N GLU A 122 -8.88 -34.37 -12.07
CA GLU A 122 -8.66 -32.92 -12.17
C GLU A 122 -8.90 -32.23 -10.82
N SER A 123 -9.95 -32.61 -10.09
CA SER A 123 -10.28 -32.03 -8.80
C SER A 123 -9.21 -32.24 -7.73
N VAL A 124 -8.48 -33.36 -7.78
CA VAL A 124 -7.34 -33.67 -6.90
C VAL A 124 -6.18 -32.74 -7.21
N SER A 125 -5.84 -32.58 -8.49
CA SER A 125 -4.79 -31.67 -8.94
C SER A 125 -5.06 -30.22 -8.54
N GLU A 126 -6.32 -29.76 -8.70
CA GLU A 126 -6.74 -28.42 -8.27
C GLU A 126 -6.68 -28.24 -6.75
N ALA A 127 -7.05 -29.27 -5.98
CA ALA A 127 -6.99 -29.21 -4.52
C ALA A 127 -5.55 -29.14 -4.01
N GLU A 128 -4.61 -29.85 -4.64
CA GLU A 128 -3.17 -29.74 -4.33
C GLU A 128 -2.62 -28.34 -4.58
N LEU A 129 -3.06 -27.68 -5.66
CA LEU A 129 -2.68 -26.29 -5.95
C LEU A 129 -3.23 -25.33 -4.89
N LEU A 130 -4.47 -25.52 -4.46
CA LEU A 130 -5.11 -24.71 -3.40
C LEU A 130 -4.52 -24.96 -2.01
N ALA A 131 -3.99 -26.16 -1.75
CA ALA A 131 -3.41 -26.55 -0.47
C ALA A 131 -1.96 -26.09 -0.28
N ARG A 132 -1.29 -25.57 -1.34
CA ARG A 132 0.07 -25.03 -1.21
C ARG A 132 0.11 -23.94 -0.15
N PRO A 133 1.13 -23.90 0.72
CA PRO A 133 1.34 -22.78 1.61
C PRO A 133 1.82 -21.61 0.75
N GLU A 134 0.88 -20.84 0.18
CA GLU A 134 1.16 -19.47 -0.21
C GLU A 134 1.55 -18.77 1.08
N GLY A 135 2.86 -18.60 1.29
CA GLY A 135 3.38 -17.78 2.37
C GLY A 135 2.55 -16.50 2.40
N PHE A 136 1.79 -16.34 3.49
CA PHE A 136 0.77 -15.34 3.77
C PHE A 136 1.35 -13.91 3.85
N ASP A 137 2.25 -13.56 2.94
CA ASP A 137 3.00 -12.32 2.99
C ASP A 137 2.59 -11.42 1.83
N HIS A 138 1.60 -10.57 2.06
CA HIS A 138 1.16 -9.54 1.14
C HIS A 138 2.23 -8.44 0.90
N LEU A 139 3.36 -8.47 1.61
CA LEU A 139 4.45 -7.52 1.39
C LEU A 139 5.12 -7.70 0.02
N HIS A 140 5.08 -8.90 -0.59
CA HIS A 140 5.61 -9.08 -1.95
C HIS A 140 4.84 -8.24 -3.00
N LEU A 141 3.53 -8.00 -2.77
CA LEU A 141 2.71 -7.14 -3.64
C LEU A 141 3.05 -5.65 -3.47
N VAL A 142 3.65 -5.26 -2.35
CA VAL A 142 4.20 -3.90 -2.17
C VAL A 142 5.42 -3.71 -3.07
N GLY A 143 6.20 -4.78 -3.29
CA GLY A 143 7.33 -4.81 -4.22
C GLY A 143 6.96 -4.43 -5.66
N GLU A 144 5.75 -4.77 -6.12
CA GLU A 144 5.24 -4.37 -7.46
C GLU A 144 5.21 -2.84 -7.64
N ASN A 145 5.05 -2.09 -6.55
CA ASN A 145 4.96 -0.63 -6.56
C ASN A 145 6.26 0.07 -6.16
N PHE A 146 7.32 -0.70 -5.88
CA PHE A 146 8.63 -0.16 -5.48
C PHE A 146 9.25 0.75 -6.57
N ALA A 147 8.96 0.49 -7.84
CA ALA A 147 9.41 1.33 -8.95
C ALA A 147 8.87 2.76 -8.85
N THR A 148 7.62 2.92 -8.40
CA THR A 148 6.98 4.23 -8.21
C THR A 148 7.69 5.00 -7.10
N LEU A 149 7.93 4.38 -5.95
CA LEU A 149 8.65 5.00 -4.83
C LEU A 149 10.06 5.40 -5.25
N ARG A 150 10.81 4.47 -5.84
CA ARG A 150 12.20 4.69 -6.26
C ARG A 150 12.37 5.88 -7.22
N ARG A 151 11.35 6.22 -8.00
CA ARG A 151 11.40 7.33 -8.96
C ARG A 151 11.49 8.70 -8.30
N TYR A 152 10.82 8.92 -7.17
CA TYR A 152 10.72 10.24 -6.55
C TYR A 152 11.32 10.33 -5.15
N THR A 153 11.44 9.21 -4.42
CA THR A 153 11.98 9.19 -3.05
C THR A 153 13.39 9.80 -2.95
N PRO A 154 14.34 9.61 -3.88
CA PRO A 154 15.64 10.27 -3.80
C PRO A 154 15.53 11.79 -3.77
N ALA A 155 14.76 12.37 -4.70
CA ALA A 155 14.55 13.82 -4.76
C ALA A 155 13.79 14.35 -3.53
N LEU A 156 12.85 13.57 -2.98
CA LEU A 156 12.19 13.92 -1.73
C LEU A 156 13.19 13.94 -0.56
N LEU A 157 14.05 12.93 -0.44
CA LEU A 157 15.02 12.85 0.65
C LEU A 157 16.09 13.96 0.56
N GLU A 158 16.45 14.40 -0.65
CA GLU A 158 17.39 15.51 -0.85
C GLU A 158 16.90 16.85 -0.28
N VAL A 159 15.59 17.08 -0.24
CA VAL A 159 15.01 18.33 0.30
C VAL A 159 14.71 18.28 1.79
N LEU A 160 14.73 17.10 2.41
CA LEU A 160 14.49 16.94 3.84
C LEU A 160 15.79 17.13 4.63
N GLU A 161 15.85 18.16 5.48
CA GLU A 161 16.92 18.32 6.47
C GLU A 161 16.73 17.31 7.63
N LEU A 162 17.02 16.03 7.38
CA LEU A 162 16.99 15.00 8.41
C LEU A 162 18.20 15.15 9.33
N ARG A 163 17.97 15.29 10.64
CA ARG A 163 19.02 15.20 11.65
C ARG A 163 19.10 13.75 12.15
N ALA A 164 20.30 13.20 12.14
CA ALA A 164 20.63 11.92 12.77
C ALA A 164 20.64 12.03 14.30
#